data_AF-A0A3Q7S3T3-F1
#
_entry.id   AF-A0A3Q7S3T3-F1
#
_cell.length_a   1.000
_cell.length_b   1.000
_cell.length_c   1.000
_cell.angle_alpha   90.00
_cell.angle_beta   90.00
_cell.angle_gamma   90.00
#
_symmetry.space_group_name_H-M   'P 1'
#
loop_
_entity.id
_entity.type
_entity.pdbx_description
1 polymer ?
#
loop_
_entity_poly.entity_id
_entity_poly.type
_entity_poly.pdbx_seq_one_letter_code
_entity_poly.pdbx_strand_id
1 'polypeptide(L)'
;MYQEEHFFEALAHEASKDDQMILTCKPCKFIIKILRKVLGQDISQEAIKQAASLVCHQTRVFTELCNTLFNKYLNDITRGIVNDKSPQEICVKIRMCRREIGDQGAGTLLHPGEKHRVSSRHRQLLPS
;
A
#
# COMPACT_ATOMS: atom_id res chain seq x y z
N MET A 1 35.97 -7.22 2.88
CA MET A 1 35.55 -7.19 1.47
C MET A 1 34.18 -7.81 1.26
N TYR A 2 33.93 -9.09 1.55
CA TYR A 2 32.60 -9.72 1.33
C TYR A 2 31.43 -9.17 2.17
N GLN A 3 31.71 -8.47 3.27
CA GLN A 3 30.67 -7.98 4.19
C GLN A 3 30.04 -6.65 3.77
N GLU A 4 30.75 -5.83 2.99
CA GLU A 4 30.22 -4.55 2.49
C GLU A 4 29.32 -4.76 1.26
N GLU A 5 29.67 -5.68 0.36
CA GLU A 5 28.90 -5.96 -0.86
C GLU A 5 27.48 -6.45 -0.54
N HIS A 6 27.34 -7.35 0.45
CA HIS A 6 26.04 -7.86 0.90
C HIS A 6 25.15 -6.77 1.54
N PHE A 7 25.77 -5.78 2.20
CA PHE A 7 25.06 -4.67 2.83
C PHE A 7 24.49 -3.71 1.78
N PHE A 8 25.26 -3.39 0.74
CA PHE A 8 24.80 -2.56 -0.38
C PHE A 8 23.69 -3.26 -1.19
N GLU A 9 23.77 -4.57 -1.37
CA GLU A 9 22.74 -5.35 -2.08
C GLU A 9 21.41 -5.41 -1.30
N ALA A 10 21.48 -5.50 0.04
CA ALA A 10 20.30 -5.42 0.90
C ALA A 10 19.61 -4.05 0.81
N LEU A 11 20.37 -2.94 0.84
CA LEU A 11 19.83 -1.59 0.70
C LEU A 11 19.17 -1.34 -0.67
N ALA A 12 19.77 -1.87 -1.75
CA ALA A 12 19.19 -1.79 -3.09
C ALA A 12 17.88 -2.59 -3.21
N HIS A 13 17.80 -3.75 -2.57
CA HIS A 13 16.58 -4.55 -2.53
C HIS A 13 15.47 -3.89 -1.69
N GLU A 14 15.82 -3.18 -0.62
CA GLU A 14 14.86 -2.40 0.17
C GLU A 14 14.30 -1.21 -0.63
N ALA A 15 15.14 -0.48 -1.36
CA ALA A 15 14.72 0.65 -2.20
C ALA A 15 13.82 0.24 -3.38
N SER A 16 14.10 -0.90 -4.01
CA SER A 16 13.26 -1.43 -5.10
C SER A 16 11.92 -1.99 -4.62
N LYS A 17 11.88 -2.56 -3.42
CA LYS A 17 10.64 -3.01 -2.77
C LYS A 17 9.71 -1.85 -2.44
N ASP A 18 10.29 -0.69 -2.22
CA ASP A 18 9.60 0.54 -1.88
C ASP A 18 8.78 1.11 -3.05
N ASP A 19 9.26 0.97 -4.30
CA ASP A 19 8.50 1.28 -5.51
C ASP A 19 7.41 0.22 -5.77
N GLN A 20 7.73 -1.06 -5.58
CA GLN A 20 6.77 -2.15 -5.75
C GLN A 20 5.59 -2.02 -4.78
N MET A 21 5.83 -1.53 -3.57
CA MET A 21 4.79 -1.32 -2.55
C MET A 21 3.80 -0.19 -2.91
N ILE A 22 4.18 0.75 -3.77
CA ILE A 22 3.26 1.78 -4.29
C ILE A 22 2.22 1.14 -5.22
N LEU A 23 2.66 0.24 -6.09
CA LEU A 23 1.80 -0.42 -7.08
C LEU A 23 0.86 -1.48 -6.45
N THR A 24 1.27 -2.12 -5.35
CA THR A 24 0.45 -3.13 -4.66
C THR A 24 -0.50 -2.55 -3.62
N CYS A 25 -0.26 -1.35 -3.11
CA CYS A 25 -1.06 -0.76 -2.03
C CYS A 25 -2.52 -0.50 -2.44
N LYS A 26 -2.75 0.15 -3.59
CA LYS A 26 -4.12 0.44 -4.07
C LYS A 26 -4.91 -0.85 -4.32
N PRO A 27 -4.39 -1.85 -5.06
CA PRO A 27 -5.05 -3.14 -5.22
C PRO A 27 -5.30 -3.87 -3.89
N CYS A 28 -4.34 -3.89 -2.97
CA CYS A 28 -4.52 -4.51 -1.66
C CYS A 28 -5.72 -3.90 -0.93
N LYS A 29 -5.76 -2.57 -0.81
CA LYS A 29 -6.87 -1.88 -0.14
C LYS A 29 -8.20 -2.16 -0.83
N PHE A 30 -8.22 -2.25 -2.16
CA PHE A 30 -9.42 -2.58 -2.92
C PHE A 30 -9.91 -4.00 -2.61
N ILE A 31 -9.03 -4.99 -2.65
CA ILE A 31 -9.37 -6.40 -2.34
C ILE A 31 -9.95 -6.53 -0.93
N ILE A 32 -9.34 -5.88 0.07
CA ILE A 32 -9.85 -5.89 1.45
C ILE A 32 -11.24 -5.24 1.57
N LYS A 33 -11.50 -4.16 0.80
CA LYS A 33 -12.84 -3.55 0.76
C LYS A 33 -13.88 -4.49 0.13
N ILE A 34 -13.54 -5.18 -0.95
CA ILE A 34 -14.44 -6.16 -1.57
C ILE A 34 -14.71 -7.32 -0.61
N LEU A 35 -13.69 -7.83 0.08
CA LEU A 35 -13.85 -8.86 1.11
C LEU A 35 -14.86 -8.44 2.17
N ARG A 36 -14.74 -7.24 2.74
CA ARG A 36 -15.71 -6.72 3.73
C ARG A 36 -17.13 -6.64 3.16
N LYS A 37 -17.27 -6.22 1.90
CA LYS A 37 -18.57 -6.15 1.22
C LYS A 37 -19.20 -7.55 1.05
N VAL A 38 -18.40 -8.55 0.72
CA VAL A 38 -18.84 -9.95 0.55
C VAL A 38 -19.26 -10.56 1.88
N LEU A 39 -18.52 -10.29 2.96
CA LEU A 39 -18.82 -10.83 4.30
C LEU A 39 -20.08 -10.21 4.93
N GLY A 40 -20.34 -8.93 4.66
CA GLY A 40 -21.48 -8.23 5.26
C GLY A 40 -21.39 -8.24 6.78
N GLN A 41 -22.33 -8.94 7.43
CA GLN A 41 -22.38 -9.07 8.89
C GLN A 41 -21.68 -10.35 9.42
N ASP A 42 -21.41 -11.33 8.57
CA ASP A 42 -20.76 -12.59 8.97
C ASP A 42 -19.24 -12.43 8.92
N ILE A 43 -18.69 -11.92 10.03
CA ILE A 43 -17.26 -11.75 10.23
C ILE A 43 -16.74 -12.90 11.09
N SER A 44 -16.69 -14.10 10.50
CA SER A 44 -16.07 -15.30 11.08
C SER A 44 -14.82 -15.71 10.30
N GLN A 45 -13.92 -16.49 10.92
CA GLN A 45 -12.72 -16.96 10.22
C GLN A 45 -13.08 -17.86 9.04
N GLU A 46 -14.12 -18.65 9.20
CA GLU A 46 -14.67 -19.59 8.23
C GLU A 46 -15.27 -18.84 7.04
N ALA A 47 -16.09 -17.82 7.29
CA ALA A 47 -16.64 -16.97 6.23
C ALA A 47 -15.54 -16.26 5.43
N ILE A 48 -14.50 -15.76 6.10
CA ILE A 48 -13.35 -15.11 5.44
C ILE A 48 -12.61 -16.08 4.50
N LYS A 49 -12.39 -17.33 4.94
CA LYS A 49 -11.75 -18.37 4.13
C LYS A 49 -12.58 -18.70 2.89
N GLN A 50 -13.89 -18.82 3.04
CA GLN A 50 -14.79 -19.14 1.93
C GLN A 50 -14.92 -17.96 0.95
N ALA A 51 -14.94 -16.73 1.47
CA ALA A 51 -15.06 -15.52 0.66
C ALA A 51 -13.80 -15.24 -0.18
N ALA A 52 -12.61 -15.71 0.24
CA ALA A 52 -11.35 -15.43 -0.44
C ALA A 52 -11.36 -15.76 -1.94
N SER A 53 -11.81 -16.96 -2.31
CA SER A 53 -11.88 -17.39 -3.72
C SER A 53 -12.84 -16.52 -4.55
N LEU A 54 -14.01 -16.21 -3.98
CA LEU A 54 -15.02 -15.36 -4.63
C LEU A 54 -14.49 -13.94 -4.86
N VAL A 55 -13.82 -13.36 -3.86
CA VAL A 55 -13.21 -12.03 -3.95
C VAL A 55 -12.14 -12.01 -5.04
N CYS A 56 -11.26 -13.01 -5.10
CA CYS A 56 -10.22 -13.06 -6.12
C CYS A 56 -10.78 -13.19 -7.52
N HIS A 57 -11.80 -14.03 -7.72
CA HIS A 57 -12.51 -14.12 -8.99
C HIS A 57 -13.17 -12.80 -9.41
N GLN A 58 -13.76 -12.05 -8.46
CA GLN A 58 -14.39 -10.77 -8.74
C GLN A 58 -13.38 -9.66 -9.09
N THR A 59 -12.16 -9.73 -8.56
CA THR A 59 -11.13 -8.71 -8.78
C THR A 59 -10.30 -8.89 -10.06
N ARG A 60 -10.60 -9.92 -10.89
CA ARG A 60 -10.03 -10.27 -12.23
C ARG A 60 -8.64 -9.72 -12.55
N VAL A 61 -8.51 -8.42 -12.76
CA VAL A 61 -7.25 -7.69 -13.00
C VAL A 61 -6.19 -7.94 -11.92
N PHE A 62 -6.58 -8.23 -10.69
CA PHE A 62 -5.66 -8.44 -9.54
C PHE A 62 -5.65 -9.87 -9.03
N THR A 63 -6.02 -10.86 -9.85
CA THR A 63 -6.18 -12.26 -9.41
C THR A 63 -4.91 -12.81 -8.75
N GLU A 64 -3.74 -12.63 -9.35
CA GLU A 64 -2.47 -13.11 -8.80
C GLU A 64 -2.10 -12.47 -7.45
N LEU A 65 -2.29 -11.15 -7.35
CA LEU A 65 -2.06 -10.45 -6.09
C LEU A 65 -3.07 -10.87 -5.02
N CYS A 66 -4.34 -11.03 -5.39
CA CYS A 66 -5.39 -11.48 -4.48
C CYS A 66 -5.11 -12.89 -3.95
N ASN A 67 -4.75 -13.81 -4.84
CA ASN A 67 -4.35 -15.15 -4.44
C ASN A 67 -3.15 -15.09 -3.49
N THR A 68 -2.17 -14.23 -3.75
CA THR A 68 -1.03 -14.02 -2.84
C THR A 68 -1.46 -13.50 -1.48
N LEU A 69 -2.40 -12.55 -1.42
CA LEU A 69 -2.94 -12.01 -0.16
C LEU A 69 -3.54 -13.12 0.70
N PHE A 70 -4.44 -13.92 0.14
CA PHE A 70 -5.12 -14.96 0.89
C PHE A 70 -4.29 -16.23 1.09
N ASN A 71 -3.33 -16.55 0.24
CA ASN A 71 -2.49 -17.74 0.44
C ASN A 71 -1.39 -17.51 1.49
N LYS A 72 -0.78 -16.31 1.51
CA LYS A 72 0.34 -16.02 2.42
C LYS A 72 -0.09 -15.32 3.70
N TYR A 73 -1.10 -14.49 3.64
CA TYR A 73 -1.44 -13.57 4.73
C TYR A 73 -2.85 -13.76 5.28
N LEU A 74 -3.47 -14.92 5.02
CA LEU A 74 -4.82 -15.23 5.50
C LEU A 74 -5.01 -14.89 6.98
N ASN A 75 -4.10 -15.37 7.83
CA ASN A 75 -4.20 -15.18 9.27
C ASN A 75 -4.13 -13.71 9.68
N ASP A 76 -3.27 -12.92 9.05
CA ASP A 76 -3.14 -11.49 9.33
C ASP A 76 -4.35 -10.71 8.81
N ILE A 77 -4.86 -11.06 7.63
CA ILE A 77 -6.08 -10.49 7.05
C ILE A 77 -7.27 -10.81 7.94
N THR A 78 -7.47 -12.08 8.29
CA THR A 78 -8.55 -12.53 9.18
C THR A 78 -8.51 -11.80 10.51
N ARG A 79 -7.34 -11.74 11.16
CA ARG A 79 -7.17 -11.01 12.42
C ARG A 79 -7.45 -9.51 12.26
N GLY A 80 -7.03 -8.93 11.15
CA GLY A 80 -7.31 -7.54 10.82
C GLY A 80 -8.81 -7.26 10.67
N ILE A 81 -9.52 -8.11 9.93
CA ILE A 81 -10.97 -7.97 9.72
C ILE A 81 -11.74 -8.16 11.03
N VAL A 82 -11.43 -9.19 11.82
CA VAL A 82 -12.09 -9.48 13.11
C VAL A 82 -11.86 -8.35 14.12
N ASN A 83 -10.68 -7.72 14.12
CA ASN A 83 -10.36 -6.59 15.00
C ASN A 83 -10.76 -5.23 14.40
N ASP A 84 -11.64 -5.24 13.40
CA ASP A 84 -12.13 -4.08 12.67
C ASP A 84 -11.05 -3.10 12.17
N LYS A 85 -9.91 -3.63 11.72
CA LYS A 85 -8.81 -2.83 11.17
C LYS A 85 -9.12 -2.28 9.79
N SER A 86 -8.74 -1.03 9.54
CA SER A 86 -8.94 -0.40 8.24
C SER A 86 -8.16 -1.15 7.13
N PRO A 87 -8.59 -1.07 5.86
CA PRO A 87 -7.82 -1.62 4.74
C PRO A 87 -6.38 -1.11 4.69
N GLN A 88 -6.13 0.14 5.12
CA GLN A 88 -4.78 0.70 5.22
C GLN A 88 -3.94 -0.05 6.25
N GLU A 89 -4.43 -0.19 7.48
CA GLU A 89 -3.71 -0.90 8.54
C GLU A 89 -3.41 -2.35 8.17
N ILE A 90 -4.36 -3.05 7.56
CA ILE A 90 -4.18 -4.44 7.11
C ILE A 90 -3.10 -4.51 6.03
N CYS A 91 -3.19 -3.67 5.00
CA CYS A 91 -2.22 -3.66 3.90
C CYS A 91 -0.82 -3.21 4.33
N VAL A 92 -0.72 -2.34 5.34
CA VAL A 92 0.56 -2.00 5.99
C VAL A 92 1.13 -3.19 6.75
N LYS A 93 0.30 -3.90 7.52
CA LYS A 93 0.73 -5.05 8.33
C LYS A 93 1.41 -6.13 7.48
N ILE A 94 0.89 -6.36 6.28
CA ILE A 94 1.41 -7.35 5.32
C ILE A 94 2.43 -6.76 4.34
N ARG A 95 2.89 -5.52 4.59
CA ARG A 95 3.93 -4.83 3.80
C ARG A 95 3.57 -4.63 2.32
N MET A 96 2.29 -4.36 2.06
CA MET A 96 1.77 -3.95 0.74
C MET A 96 1.46 -2.46 0.67
N CYS A 97 1.49 -1.75 1.80
CA CYS A 97 1.38 -0.29 1.87
C CYS A 97 2.43 0.27 2.84
N ARG A 98 2.88 1.51 2.60
CA ARG A 98 3.59 2.31 3.61
C ARG A 98 2.62 2.75 4.70
N ARG A 99 3.12 2.92 5.93
CA ARG A 99 2.37 3.65 6.96
C ARG A 99 2.11 5.07 6.45
N GLU A 100 0.87 5.53 6.57
CA GLU A 100 0.56 6.94 6.36
C GLU A 100 1.16 7.67 7.56
N ILE A 101 2.29 8.36 7.34
CA ILE A 101 2.89 9.23 8.35
C ILE A 101 2.13 10.55 8.22
N GLY A 102 1.23 10.83 9.15
CA GLY A 102 0.57 12.13 9.23
C GLY A 102 1.61 13.23 9.48
N ASP A 103 1.62 14.23 8.60
CA ASP A 103 2.18 15.58 8.77
C ASP A 103 3.20 15.78 9.91
N GLN A 104 4.46 15.42 9.65
CA GLN A 104 5.71 16.10 10.07
C GLN A 104 6.88 15.14 9.83
N GLY A 105 7.67 15.44 8.79
CA GLY A 105 8.90 14.70 8.50
C GLY A 105 9.12 14.51 7.02
N ALA A 106 9.64 15.55 6.37
CA ALA A 106 10.12 15.49 5.00
C ALA A 106 11.12 14.32 4.83
N GLY A 107 10.70 13.31 4.07
CA GLY A 107 11.58 12.38 3.38
C GLY A 107 11.39 12.58 1.89
N THR A 108 11.79 13.75 1.36
CA THR A 108 11.85 13.96 -0.08
C THR A 108 13.01 13.13 -0.63
N LEU A 109 12.74 11.91 -1.06
CA LEU A 109 13.59 11.24 -2.04
C LEU A 109 13.12 11.66 -3.43
N LEU A 110 13.95 12.51 -4.00
CA LEU A 110 13.97 13.10 -5.33
C LEU A 110 13.49 12.16 -6.46
N HIS A 111 12.42 12.54 -7.13
CA HIS A 111 12.22 12.16 -8.54
C HIS A 111 12.59 13.36 -9.43
N PRO A 112 13.48 13.19 -10.43
CA PRO A 112 13.76 14.22 -11.41
C PRO A 112 12.65 14.24 -12.46
N GLY A 113 11.95 15.38 -12.58
CA GLY A 113 11.25 15.70 -13.82
C GLY A 113 9.84 16.24 -13.69
N GLU A 114 9.61 17.34 -12.96
CA GLU A 114 8.48 18.22 -13.25
C GLU A 114 8.89 19.69 -13.25
N LYS A 115 8.87 20.25 -14.46
CA LYS A 115 9.09 21.66 -14.81
C LYS A 115 7.98 22.53 -14.24
N HIS A 116 8.21 23.07 -13.05
CA HIS A 116 7.31 24.06 -12.45
C HIS A 116 7.55 25.43 -13.07
N ARG A 117 6.60 25.88 -13.87
CA ARG A 117 6.55 27.22 -14.50
C ARG A 117 6.28 28.26 -13.41
N VAL A 118 7.31 29.00 -12.99
CA VAL A 118 7.18 30.11 -12.04
C VAL A 118 6.36 31.24 -12.68
N SER A 119 5.15 31.46 -12.19
CA SER A 119 4.31 32.59 -12.57
C SER A 119 4.75 33.83 -11.79
N SER A 120 5.54 34.69 -12.43
CA SER A 120 5.99 35.96 -11.88
C SER A 120 4.82 36.93 -11.76
N ARG A 121 4.21 37.04 -10.57
CA ARG A 121 3.27 38.12 -10.27
C ARG A 121 4.07 39.38 -9.94
N HIS A 122 4.06 40.32 -10.87
CA HIS A 122 4.48 41.71 -10.64
C HIS A 122 3.75 42.27 -9.41
N ARG A 123 4.52 42.73 -8.41
CA ARG A 123 4.02 43.65 -7.39
C ARG A 123 4.55 45.03 -7.78
N GLN A 124 3.68 45.88 -8.32
CA GLN A 124 3.94 47.30 -8.52
C GLN A 124 4.25 47.93 -7.14
N LEU A 125 5.45 48.48 -7.01
CA LEU A 125 5.80 49.44 -5.96
C LEU A 125 5.52 50.84 -6.53
N LEU A 126 4.53 51.53 -5.97
CA LEU A 126 4.36 52.97 -6.11
C LEU A 126 5.48 53.68 -5.32
N PRO A 127 6.14 54.70 -5.88
CA PRO A 127 6.82 55.73 -5.11
C PRO A 127 5.98 57.03 -5.03
N SER A 128 6.23 57.73 -3.93
CA SER A 128 5.66 58.97 -3.38
C SER A 128 5.56 60.16 -4.32
#